data_AF-A0A6J6HV58-F1
#
_entry.id   AF-A0A6J6HV58-F1
#
_cell.length_a   1.000
_cell.length_b   1.000
_cell.length_c   1.000
_cell.angle_alpha   90.00
_cell.angle_beta   90.00
_cell.angle_gamma   90.00
#
_symmetry.space_group_name_H-M   'P 1'
#
loop_
_entity.id
_entity.type
_entity.pdbx_description
1 polymer ?
#
loop_
_entity_poly.entity_id
_entity_poly.type
_entity_poly.pdbx_seq_one_letter_code
_entity_poly.pdbx_strand_id
1 'polypeptide(L)' 'MKAASTGAIGDGKVWSSPVDNIVRVRTGERGTDAI' A
#
# COMPACT_ATOMS: atom_id res chain seq x y z
N MET A 1 20.78 -2.46 4.71
CA MET A 1 19.37 -2.32 4.29
C MET A 1 19.10 -3.42 3.27
N LYS A 2 18.30 -4.45 3.59
CA LYS A 2 17.91 -5.45 2.60
C LYS A 2 16.73 -4.87 1.83
N ALA A 3 16.96 -4.45 0.58
CA ALA A 3 15.88 -4.06 -0.32
C ALA A 3 15.10 -5.31 -0.75
N ALA A 4 13.82 -5.15 -1.09
CA ALA A 4 13.05 -6.22 -1.72
C ALA A 4 13.64 -6.64 -3.08
N SER A 5 14.46 -5.79 -3.71
CA SER A 5 15.17 -6.11 -4.94
C SER A 5 16.64 -6.41 -4.66
N THR A 6 17.07 -7.62 -5.02
CA THR A 6 18.44 -8.11 -4.95
C THR A 6 19.04 -8.37 -6.34
N GLY A 7 18.22 -8.36 -7.40
CA GLY A 7 18.61 -8.67 -8.77
C GLY A 7 18.64 -10.17 -9.08
N ALA A 8 18.33 -11.01 -8.10
CA ALA A 8 18.24 -12.45 -8.27
C ALA A 8 16.80 -12.91 -8.58
N ILE A 9 16.67 -14.08 -9.20
CA ILE A 9 15.38 -14.75 -9.33
C ILE A 9 14.81 -14.97 -7.93
N GLY A 10 13.56 -14.55 -7.71
CA GLY A 10 12.90 -14.67 -6.42
C GLY A 10 12.80 -13.38 -5.61
N ASP A 11 13.18 -12.22 -6.17
CA ASP A 11 12.92 -10.88 -5.58
C ASP A 11 11.44 -10.61 -5.26
N GLY A 12 10.54 -11.43 -5.82
CA GLY A 12 9.11 -11.38 -5.56
C GLY A 12 8.35 -10.59 -6.62
N LYS A 13 7.09 -10.27 -6.31
CA LYS A 13 6.19 -9.58 -7.24
C LYS A 13 5.33 -8.57 -6.49
N VAL A 14 5.03 -7.46 -7.15
CA VAL A 14 4.12 -6.44 -6.65
C VAL A 14 2.79 -6.56 -7.40
N TRP A 15 1.70 -6.49 -6.64
CA TRP A 15 0.34 -6.45 -7.15
C TRP A 15 -0.40 -5.33 -6.42
N SER A 16 -1.30 -4.65 -7.12
CA SER A 16 -2.21 -3.67 -6.54
C SER A 16 -3.64 -3.96 -6.98
N SER A 17 -4.58 -3.64 -6.09
CA SER A 17 -6.01 -3.65 -6.37
C SER A 17 -6.57 -2.26 -6.10
N PRO A 18 -7.62 -1.84 -6.83
CA PRO A 18 -8.31 -0.59 -6.52
C PRO A 18 -8.87 -0.63 -5.09
N VAL A 19 -8.89 0.54 -4.44
CA VAL A 19 -9.62 0.76 -3.20
C VAL A 19 -10.57 1.92 -3.43
N ASP A 20 -11.87 1.64 -3.38
CA ASP A 20 -12.89 2.64 -3.72
C ASP A 20 -13.17 3.60 -2.56
N ASN A 21 -13.04 3.15 -1.31
CA ASN A 21 -13.40 3.93 -0.13
C ASN A 21 -12.43 3.71 1.04
N ILE A 22 -12.05 4.81 1.69
CA ILE A 22 -11.19 4.84 2.89
C ILE A 22 -11.83 5.76 3.93
N VAL A 23 -11.81 5.34 5.20
CA VAL A 23 -12.31 6.12 6.33
C VAL A 23 -11.34 6.02 7.52
N ARG A 24 -10.94 7.16 8.10
CA ARG A 24 -10.15 7.18 9.34
C ARG A 24 -11.07 7.14 10.55
N VAL A 25 -11.09 6.02 11.28
CA VAL A 25 -12.03 5.79 12.40
C VAL A 25 -12.00 6.88 13.47
N ARG A 26 -10.81 7.40 13.83
CA ARG A 26 -10.66 8.37 14.92
C ARG A 26 -11.25 9.76 14.60
N THR A 27 -11.27 10.16 13.33
CA THR A 27 -11.60 11.53 12.90
C THR A 27 -12.84 11.59 11.99
N GLY A 28 -13.19 10.47 11.35
CA GLY A 28 -14.25 10.41 10.35
C GLY A 28 -13.83 10.94 8.97
N GLU A 29 -12.57 11.32 8.77
CA GLU A 29 -12.03 11.74 7.48
C GLU A 29 -12.21 10.64 6.42
N ARG A 30 -12.41 11.04 5.16
CA ARG A 30 -12.68 10.15 4.03
C ARG A 30 -11.73 10.41 2.87
N GLY A 31 -11.53 9.40 2.02
CA GLY A 31 -10.72 9.54 0.81
C GLY A 31 -9.25 9.84 1.14
N THR A 32 -8.63 10.78 0.44
CA THR A 32 -7.22 11.15 0.65
C THR A 32 -6.95 11.72 2.04
N ASP A 33 -7.92 12.43 2.61
CA ASP A 33 -7.80 13.03 3.95
C ASP A 33 -7.73 11.95 5.05
N ALA A 34 -8.17 10.73 4.73
CA ALA A 34 -8.13 9.59 5.62
C ALA A 34 -6.77 8.86 5.69
N ILE A 35 -5.80 9.26 4.86
CA ILE A 35 -4.43 8.69 4.82
C ILE A 35 -3.57 9.43 5.85
#